data_AF-A0A9Q1KYU2-F1
#
_entry.id   AF-A0A9Q1KYU2-F1
#
_cell.length_a   1.000
_cell.length_b   1.000
_cell.length_c   1.000
_cell.angle_alpha   90.00
_cell.angle_beta   90.00
_cell.angle_gamma   90.00
#
_symmetry.space_group_name_H-M   'P 1'
#
loop_
_entity.id
_entity.type
_entity.pdbx_description
1 polymer ?
#
loop_
_entity_poly.entity_id
_entity_poly.type
_entity_poly.pdbx_seq_one_letter_code
_entity_poly.pdbx_strand_id
1 'polypeptide(L)'
;MRPQLMSESGIYVIEMGLGVFEDNDQYFQTEHLIFDTGSDLAWTQCEGCDPCFHQSYDHYPASRSKSYSEIPCSDCASVGRQCNVDRCEFARAHETFVFGNDQGQFVGLENIVLGCSYSMTDFSEGETEDNRISGILGMSYGALSLVKQATVETNG
;
A
#
# COMPACT_ATOMS: atom_id res chain seq x y z
N MET A 1 12.82 -3.31 -11.56
CA MET A 1 11.68 -2.57 -10.96
C MET A 1 12.18 -1.18 -10.64
N ARG A 2 11.58 -0.13 -11.21
CA ARG A 2 11.99 1.26 -11.00
C ARG A 2 10.76 2.14 -10.75
N PRO A 3 10.34 2.30 -9.49
CA PRO A 3 9.26 3.22 -9.16
C PRO A 3 9.67 4.69 -9.43
N GLN A 4 8.68 5.53 -9.72
CA GLN A 4 8.90 6.98 -9.86
C GLN A 4 9.05 7.60 -8.47
N LEU A 5 10.05 8.46 -8.29
CA LEU A 5 10.32 9.16 -7.04
C LEU A 5 10.06 10.65 -7.23
N MET A 6 9.25 11.21 -6.34
CA MET A 6 8.92 12.62 -6.27
C MET A 6 9.32 13.18 -4.91
N SER A 7 9.55 14.49 -4.84
CA SER A 7 9.82 15.21 -3.60
C SER A 7 8.67 16.17 -3.35
N GLU A 8 7.99 16.01 -2.23
CA GLU A 8 6.84 16.83 -1.83
C GLU A 8 7.10 17.35 -0.41
N SER A 9 7.25 18.68 -0.26
CA SER A 9 7.48 19.32 1.04
C SER A 9 8.64 18.74 1.89
N GLY A 10 9.69 18.22 1.23
CA GLY A 10 10.86 17.61 1.89
C GLY A 10 10.71 16.12 2.22
N ILE A 11 9.60 15.51 1.82
CA ILE A 11 9.33 14.08 1.93
C ILE A 11 9.49 13.42 0.55
N TYR A 12 10.03 12.21 0.53
CA TYR A 12 10.12 11.40 -0.67
C TYR A 12 8.84 10.60 -0.86
N VAL A 13 8.19 10.77 -2.00
CA VAL A 13 6.95 10.09 -2.38
C VAL A 13 7.21 9.19 -3.57
N ILE A 14 6.67 7.98 -3.55
CA ILE A 14 6.78 7.01 -4.62
C ILE A 14 5.42 6.74 -5.25
N GLU A 15 5.37 6.75 -6.59
CA GLU A 15 4.24 6.21 -7.33
C GLU A 15 4.37 4.69 -7.44
N MET A 16 3.32 3.99 -7.01
CA MET A 16 3.25 2.53 -7.00
C MET A 16 1.89 2.06 -7.47
N GLY A 17 1.86 1.08 -8.36
CA GLY A 17 0.59 0.45 -8.72
C GLY A 17 0.16 -0.55 -7.66
N LEU A 18 -1.12 -0.58 -7.31
CA LEU A 18 -1.72 -1.58 -6.42
C LEU A 18 -2.91 -2.26 -7.11
N GLY A 19 -3.05 -3.55 -6.87
CA GLY A 19 -4.21 -4.34 -7.26
C GLY A 19 -4.24 -4.79 -8.72
N VAL A 20 -5.23 -5.63 -9.01
CA VAL A 20 -5.55 -6.14 -10.35
C VAL A 20 -7.04 -5.93 -10.61
N PHE A 21 -7.37 -5.07 -11.58
CA PHE A 21 -8.73 -4.69 -11.94
C PHE A 21 -9.08 -5.11 -13.37
N GLU A 22 -10.38 -5.32 -13.62
CA GLU A 22 -10.92 -5.61 -14.96
C GLU A 22 -11.38 -4.34 -15.67
N ASP A 23 -10.49 -3.39 -15.99
CA ASP A 23 -10.82 -2.25 -16.85
C ASP A 23 -9.58 -1.63 -17.52
N ASN A 24 -9.64 -1.43 -18.86
CA ASN A 24 -8.76 -0.60 -19.73
C ASN A 24 -7.21 -0.81 -19.69
N ASP A 25 -6.51 0.08 -20.42
CA ASP A 25 -5.05 0.09 -20.70
C ASP A 25 -4.14 0.05 -19.45
N GLN A 26 -4.67 0.33 -18.25
CA GLN A 26 -3.97 0.24 -16.96
C GLN A 26 -4.82 -0.56 -15.97
N TYR A 27 -4.36 -1.77 -15.63
CA TYR A 27 -5.09 -2.76 -14.83
C TYR A 27 -4.90 -2.62 -13.30
N PHE A 28 -4.30 -1.53 -12.83
CA PHE A 28 -3.95 -1.28 -11.43
C PHE A 28 -4.22 0.18 -11.07
N GLN A 29 -4.42 0.47 -9.78
CA GLN A 29 -4.57 1.84 -9.30
C GLN A 29 -3.20 2.40 -8.89
N THR A 30 -2.91 3.66 -9.22
CA THR A 30 -1.65 4.30 -8.81
C THR A 30 -1.81 4.99 -7.47
N GLU A 31 -1.03 4.55 -6.49
CA GLU A 31 -0.94 5.13 -5.15
C GLU A 31 0.34 5.95 -5.02
N HIS A 32 0.29 6.94 -4.12
CA HIS A 32 1.38 7.85 -3.82
C HIS A 32 1.79 7.68 -2.37
N LEU A 33 2.87 6.95 -2.15
CA LEU A 33 3.25 6.46 -0.83
C LEU A 33 4.53 7.15 -0.38
N ILE A 34 4.55 7.64 0.85
CA ILE A 34 5.78 8.14 1.46
C ILE A 34 6.81 7.01 1.54
N PHE A 35 8.00 7.23 1.02
CA PHE A 35 9.10 6.29 1.15
C PHE A 35 9.69 6.37 2.57
N ASP A 36 9.40 5.37 3.39
CA ASP A 36 9.75 5.40 4.82
C ASP A 36 10.66 4.22 5.20
N THR A 37 11.91 4.53 5.53
CA THR A 37 12.89 3.53 6.02
C THR A 37 12.75 3.24 7.52
N GLY A 38 11.92 4.01 8.23
CA GLY A 38 11.66 3.90 9.65
C GLY A 38 10.49 2.98 10.01
N SER A 39 9.70 2.53 9.04
CA SER A 39 8.57 1.62 9.24
C SER A 39 8.61 0.39 8.35
N ASP A 40 7.92 -0.66 8.80
CA ASP A 40 7.88 -1.94 8.11
C ASP A 40 6.72 -2.01 7.11
N LEU A 41 5.50 -1.70 7.55
CA LEU A 41 4.29 -1.99 6.78
C LEU A 41 4.02 -0.95 5.69
N ALA A 42 3.79 -1.39 4.46
CA ALA A 42 3.15 -0.57 3.44
C ALA A 42 1.64 -0.46 3.69
N TRP A 43 1.06 0.74 3.62
CA TRP A 43 -0.36 0.97 3.81
C TRP A 43 -0.89 2.17 3.01
N THR A 44 -2.19 2.17 2.71
CA THR A 44 -2.92 3.28 2.06
C THR A 44 -4.32 3.47 2.67
N GLN A 45 -4.96 4.63 2.44
CA GLN A 45 -6.37 4.85 2.76
C GLN A 45 -7.28 4.14 1.75
N CYS A 46 -8.22 3.36 2.26
CA CYS A 46 -9.10 2.54 1.44
C CYS A 46 -10.51 3.12 1.31
N GLU A 47 -11.20 2.72 0.24
CA GLU A 47 -12.60 3.09 -0.02
C GLU A 47 -13.49 2.74 1.19
N GLY A 48 -14.26 3.72 1.66
CA GLY A 48 -15.06 3.59 2.89
C GLY A 48 -14.34 4.06 4.16
N CYS A 49 -13.16 4.67 4.05
CA CYS A 49 -12.51 5.33 5.17
C CYS A 49 -13.38 6.50 5.69
N ASP A 50 -13.56 6.57 7.03
CA ASP A 50 -14.20 7.69 7.74
C ASP A 50 -13.91 7.56 9.26
N PRO A 51 -13.23 8.54 9.91
CA PRO A 51 -12.62 9.74 9.33
C PRO A 51 -11.32 9.43 8.56
N CYS A 52 -10.93 10.31 7.64
CA CYS A 52 -9.70 10.21 6.84
C CYS A 52 -8.94 11.52 6.83
N PHE A 53 -7.64 11.45 6.57
CA PHE A 53 -6.91 12.64 6.14
C PHE A 53 -7.22 12.95 4.67
N HIS A 54 -7.10 14.23 4.31
CA HIS A 54 -7.37 14.67 2.94
C HIS A 54 -6.30 14.15 1.98
N GLN A 55 -6.73 13.52 0.88
CA GLN A 55 -5.90 13.17 -0.27
C GLN A 55 -6.60 13.60 -1.56
N SER A 56 -5.83 14.02 -2.57
CA SER A 56 -6.37 14.53 -3.84
C SER A 56 -6.83 13.44 -4.80
N TYR A 57 -6.31 12.22 -4.66
CA TYR A 57 -6.71 11.06 -5.47
C TYR A 57 -7.74 10.21 -4.74
N ASP A 58 -8.49 9.40 -5.50
CA ASP A 58 -9.48 8.48 -4.93
C ASP A 58 -8.81 7.47 -3.97
N HIS A 59 -9.53 7.11 -2.90
CA HIS A 59 -9.09 6.06 -1.99
C HIS A 59 -8.94 4.71 -2.70
N TYR A 60 -8.07 3.85 -2.18
CA TYR A 60 -7.82 2.54 -2.78
C TYR A 60 -9.03 1.60 -2.66
N PRO A 61 -9.59 1.10 -3.78
CA PRO A 61 -10.79 0.27 -3.77
C PRO A 61 -10.45 -1.21 -3.61
N ALA A 62 -9.91 -1.55 -2.44
CA ALA A 62 -9.44 -2.90 -2.10
C ALA A 62 -10.43 -4.02 -2.48
N SER A 63 -11.72 -3.84 -2.19
CA SER A 63 -12.77 -4.84 -2.47
C SER A 63 -13.02 -5.11 -3.97
N ARG A 64 -12.53 -4.23 -4.86
CA ARG A 64 -12.64 -4.37 -6.32
C ARG A 64 -11.41 -5.01 -6.95
N SER A 65 -10.29 -5.11 -6.23
CA SER A 65 -9.08 -5.75 -6.70
C SER A 65 -9.24 -7.27 -6.63
N LYS A 66 -8.92 -7.95 -7.74
CA LYS A 66 -8.98 -9.41 -7.84
C LYS A 66 -7.88 -10.14 -7.07
N SER A 67 -6.78 -9.44 -6.79
CA SER A 67 -5.67 -9.98 -6.02
C SER A 67 -5.72 -9.61 -4.54
N TYR A 68 -6.72 -8.83 -4.12
CA TYR A 68 -6.94 -8.51 -2.73
C TYR A 68 -7.45 -9.73 -1.95
N SER A 69 -6.75 -10.09 -0.88
CA SER A 69 -7.16 -11.17 0.02
C SER A 69 -6.93 -10.78 1.48
N GLU A 70 -8.01 -10.51 2.22
CA GLU A 70 -7.92 -10.20 3.64
C GLU A 70 -7.23 -11.33 4.43
N ILE A 71 -6.35 -10.96 5.35
CA ILE A 71 -5.71 -11.92 6.26
C ILE A 71 -6.69 -12.19 7.41
N PRO A 72 -7.12 -13.44 7.64
CA PRO A 72 -8.09 -13.76 8.67
C PRO A 72 -7.48 -13.59 10.06
N CYS A 73 -8.34 -13.40 11.06
CA CYS A 73 -7.90 -13.22 12.44
C CYS A 73 -7.04 -14.34 13.03
N SER A 74 -7.20 -15.57 12.53
CA SER A 74 -6.35 -16.70 12.89
C SER A 74 -4.88 -16.47 12.56
N ASP A 75 -4.59 -15.64 11.57
CA ASP A 75 -3.26 -15.46 11.00
C ASP A 75 -2.65 -14.07 11.29
N CYS A 76 -3.35 -13.18 12.00
CA CYS A 76 -2.83 -11.83 12.33
C CYS A 76 -1.51 -11.85 13.12
N ALA A 77 -1.30 -12.89 13.93
CA ALA A 77 -0.06 -13.04 14.68
C ALA A 77 1.15 -13.19 13.75
N SER A 78 0.97 -13.80 12.57
CA SER A 78 2.05 -13.98 11.58
C SER A 78 2.51 -12.64 10.98
N VAL A 79 1.61 -11.67 10.94
CA VAL A 79 1.90 -10.29 10.52
C VAL A 79 2.13 -9.36 11.71
N GLY A 80 2.29 -9.86 12.93
CA GLY A 80 2.69 -9.06 14.09
C GLY A 80 1.61 -8.08 14.58
N ARG A 81 0.33 -8.41 14.45
CA ARG A 81 -0.78 -7.64 15.04
C ARG A 81 -1.82 -8.53 15.69
N GLN A 82 -2.66 -7.90 16.52
CA GLN A 82 -3.80 -8.56 17.13
C GLN A 82 -5.02 -8.46 16.20
N CYS A 83 -5.95 -9.40 16.35
CA CYS A 83 -7.28 -9.31 15.76
C CYS A 83 -8.12 -8.31 16.57
N ASN A 84 -8.78 -7.39 15.89
CA ASN A 84 -9.76 -6.47 16.45
C ASN A 84 -11.07 -6.57 15.66
N VAL A 85 -12.16 -6.94 16.34
CA VAL A 85 -13.52 -7.09 15.76
C VAL A 85 -13.48 -7.73 14.35
N ASP A 86 -12.96 -8.95 14.29
CA ASP A 86 -12.90 -9.82 13.09
C ASP A 86 -11.94 -9.41 11.97
N ARG A 87 -11.08 -8.40 12.17
CA ARG A 87 -10.00 -8.05 11.24
C ARG A 87 -8.65 -7.89 11.94
N CYS A 88 -7.55 -8.12 11.23
CA CYS A 88 -6.25 -7.68 11.74
C CYS A 88 -6.25 -6.15 11.90
N GLU A 89 -5.51 -5.63 12.89
CA GLU A 89 -5.25 -4.19 12.97
C GLU A 89 -4.68 -3.68 11.63
N PHE A 90 -5.14 -2.49 11.18
CA PHE A 90 -4.90 -1.95 9.83
C PHE A 90 -5.47 -2.78 8.67
N ALA A 91 -6.47 -3.64 8.92
CA ALA A 91 -7.14 -4.49 7.94
C ALA A 91 -6.16 -5.10 6.93
N ARG A 92 -5.18 -5.84 7.46
CA ARG A 92 -4.11 -6.39 6.64
C ARG A 92 -4.62 -7.40 5.64
N ALA A 93 -4.09 -7.34 4.43
CA ALA A 93 -4.42 -8.20 3.33
C ALA A 93 -3.19 -8.51 2.48
N HIS A 94 -3.23 -9.60 1.73
CA HIS A 94 -2.34 -9.80 0.60
C HIS A 94 -2.85 -9.02 -0.61
N GLU A 95 -1.92 -8.43 -1.35
CA GLU A 95 -2.21 -7.66 -2.56
C GLU A 95 -1.03 -7.72 -3.55
N THR A 96 -1.30 -7.37 -4.81
CA THR A 96 -0.30 -7.23 -5.86
C THR A 96 0.23 -5.80 -5.91
N PHE A 97 1.56 -5.67 -5.82
CA PHE A 97 2.28 -4.42 -6.00
C PHE A 97 2.86 -4.38 -7.41
N VAL A 98 2.52 -3.35 -8.19
CA VAL A 98 2.88 -3.23 -9.60
C VAL A 98 3.95 -2.16 -9.80
N PHE A 99 5.03 -2.55 -10.49
CA PHE A 99 6.20 -1.72 -10.74
C PHE A 99 6.45 -1.55 -12.23
N GLY A 100 6.83 -0.34 -12.64
CA GLY A 100 7.44 -0.14 -13.96
C GLY A 100 8.82 -0.80 -14.05
N ASN A 101 9.17 -1.31 -15.23
CA ASN A 101 10.53 -1.72 -15.58
C ASN A 101 11.16 -0.73 -16.58
N ASP A 102 12.45 -0.89 -16.87
CA ASP A 102 13.20 0.01 -17.77
C ASP A 102 12.73 -0.07 -19.23
N GLN A 103 11.88 -1.03 -19.56
CA GLN A 103 11.28 -1.23 -20.88
C GLN A 103 9.87 -0.63 -20.98
N GLY A 104 9.40 0.07 -19.94
CA GLY A 104 8.06 0.65 -19.88
C GLY A 104 6.95 -0.39 -19.66
N GLN A 105 7.30 -1.62 -19.26
CA GLN A 105 6.34 -2.65 -18.91
C GLN A 105 6.07 -2.64 -17.40
N PHE A 106 4.88 -3.09 -17.03
CA PHE A 106 4.49 -3.25 -15.64
C PHE A 106 4.66 -4.70 -15.18
N VAL A 107 5.27 -4.89 -14.00
CA VAL A 107 5.51 -6.18 -13.36
C VAL A 107 4.81 -6.19 -12.01
N GLY A 108 3.92 -7.16 -11.80
CA GLY A 108 3.27 -7.40 -10.52
C GLY A 108 4.13 -8.27 -9.61
N LEU A 109 4.18 -7.90 -8.34
CA LEU A 109 4.70 -8.67 -7.24
C LEU A 109 3.51 -9.06 -6.36
N GLU A 110 3.14 -10.33 -6.39
CA GLU A 110 1.95 -10.85 -5.73
C GLU A 110 2.19 -11.11 -4.24
N ASN A 111 1.12 -11.40 -3.51
CA ASN A 111 1.13 -11.83 -2.10
C ASN A 111 1.80 -10.87 -1.11
N ILE A 112 1.93 -9.59 -1.44
CA ILE A 112 2.52 -8.60 -0.55
C ILE A 112 1.49 -8.17 0.50
N VAL A 113 1.89 -8.20 1.77
CA VAL A 113 1.08 -7.72 2.89
C VAL A 113 0.97 -6.20 2.81
N LEU A 114 -0.26 -5.73 2.58
CA LEU A 114 -0.71 -4.35 2.56
C LEU A 114 -1.57 -4.06 3.79
N GLY A 115 -1.43 -2.86 4.37
CA GLY A 115 -2.40 -2.28 5.30
C GLY A 115 -3.44 -1.44 4.58
N CYS A 116 -4.71 -1.63 4.91
CA CYS A 116 -5.85 -0.92 4.35
C CYS A 116 -6.51 -0.11 5.47
N SER A 117 -6.31 1.21 5.49
CA SER A 117 -6.85 2.06 6.56
C SER A 117 -8.27 2.52 6.24
N TYR A 118 -9.19 2.28 7.17
CA TYR A 118 -10.60 2.74 7.11
C TYR A 118 -10.90 3.85 8.12
N SER A 119 -9.93 4.25 8.93
CA SER A 119 -10.05 5.35 9.87
C SER A 119 -8.66 5.88 10.17
N MET A 120 -8.41 7.13 9.81
CA MET A 120 -7.15 7.82 10.09
C MET A 120 -7.44 9.26 10.50
N THR A 121 -7.09 9.57 11.74
CA THR A 121 -6.98 10.94 12.25
C THR A 121 -5.50 11.21 12.51
N ASP A 122 -5.09 12.47 12.43
CA ASP A 122 -3.75 12.92 12.84
C ASP A 122 -2.59 12.52 11.91
N PHE A 123 -2.86 12.32 10.62
CA PHE A 123 -1.83 12.29 9.58
C PHE A 123 -1.69 13.71 8.99
N SER A 124 -0.54 14.36 9.25
CA SER A 124 -0.33 15.78 8.97
C SER A 124 0.61 16.03 7.77
N GLU A 125 1.16 14.97 7.23
CA GLU A 125 2.05 14.99 6.08
C GLU A 125 1.25 15.35 4.83
N GLY A 126 1.58 16.52 4.27
CA GLY A 126 0.89 17.03 3.08
C GLY A 126 -0.46 17.67 3.40
N GLU A 127 -0.67 18.36 4.53
CA GLU A 127 -1.89 19.15 4.81
C GLU A 127 -2.06 20.36 3.87
N THR A 128 -2.17 20.09 2.57
CA THR A 128 -2.46 21.05 1.50
C THR A 128 -3.65 20.52 0.69
N GLU A 129 -4.34 21.42 -0.03
CA GLU A 129 -5.48 21.00 -0.87
C GLU A 129 -5.05 20.02 -1.98
N ASP A 130 -3.79 20.08 -2.40
CA ASP A 130 -3.14 19.26 -3.40
C ASP A 130 -2.38 18.04 -2.84
N ASN A 131 -2.71 17.60 -1.61
CA ASN A 131 -2.07 16.43 -0.99
C ASN A 131 -2.16 15.19 -1.88
N ARG A 132 -1.05 14.80 -2.52
CA ARG A 132 -1.06 13.60 -3.35
C ARG A 132 -0.89 12.33 -2.52
N ILE A 133 -0.43 12.43 -1.27
CA ILE A 133 -0.09 11.30 -0.42
C ILE A 133 -1.35 10.50 -0.08
N SER A 134 -1.25 9.18 -0.17
CA SER A 134 -2.31 8.21 0.12
C SER A 134 -1.94 7.26 1.26
N GLY A 135 -0.65 7.20 1.61
CA GLY A 135 -0.15 6.40 2.72
C GLY A 135 1.37 6.30 2.74
N ILE A 136 1.90 5.19 3.24
CA ILE A 136 3.33 4.96 3.46
C ILE A 136 3.78 3.65 2.82
N LEU A 137 4.97 3.65 2.24
CA LEU A 137 5.70 2.47 1.80
C LEU A 137 6.82 2.16 2.79
N GLY A 138 6.60 1.16 3.65
CA GLY A 138 7.57 0.72 4.64
C GLY A 138 8.75 -0.06 4.03
N MET A 139 9.97 0.42 4.29
CA MET A 139 11.23 -0.03 3.69
C MET A 139 12.31 -0.33 4.73
N SER A 140 11.92 -0.56 5.98
CA SER A 140 12.84 -0.96 7.05
C SER A 140 13.45 -2.37 6.83
N TYR A 141 14.17 -2.86 7.83
CA TYR A 141 14.68 -4.24 7.86
C TYR A 141 13.69 -5.28 8.41
N GLY A 142 12.51 -4.85 8.84
CA GLY A 142 11.50 -5.73 9.44
C GLY A 142 10.78 -6.63 8.44
N ALA A 143 10.17 -7.71 8.93
CA ALA A 143 9.62 -8.78 8.09
C ALA A 143 8.48 -8.31 7.16
N LEU A 144 7.78 -7.24 7.51
CA LEU A 144 6.70 -6.67 6.70
C LEU A 144 7.18 -5.60 5.71
N SER A 145 8.47 -5.25 5.70
CA SER A 145 8.96 -4.29 4.72
C SER A 145 8.90 -4.87 3.31
N LEU A 146 8.60 -4.02 2.34
CA LEU A 146 8.51 -4.45 0.95
C LEU A 146 9.81 -5.12 0.50
N VAL A 147 10.98 -4.63 0.96
CA VAL A 147 12.29 -5.21 0.65
C VAL A 147 12.38 -6.67 1.12
N LYS A 148 11.87 -6.98 2.31
CA LYS A 148 11.88 -8.35 2.84
C LYS A 148 10.87 -9.23 2.13
N GLN A 149 9.65 -8.76 1.95
CA GLN A 149 8.59 -9.53 1.29
C GLN A 149 8.93 -9.85 -0.18
N ALA A 150 9.45 -8.87 -0.93
CA ALA A 150 9.88 -9.06 -2.32
C ALA A 150 11.00 -10.10 -2.48
N THR A 151 11.87 -10.23 -1.48
CA THR A 151 12.93 -11.25 -1.51
C THR A 151 12.35 -12.65 -1.35
N VAL A 152 11.27 -12.82 -0.60
CA VAL A 152 10.62 -14.13 -0.42
C VAL A 152 9.90 -14.54 -1.71
N GLU A 153 9.10 -13.64 -2.28
CA GLU A 153 8.32 -13.92 -3.49
C GLU A 153 9.19 -14.17 -4.74
N THR A 154 10.34 -13.51 -4.85
CA THR A 154 11.23 -13.69 -6.03
C THR A 154 12.12 -14.93 -5.95
N ASN A 155 12.19 -15.61 -4.80
CA ASN A 155 12.97 -16.83 -4.60
C ASN A 155 12.11 -18.11 -4.51
N GLY A 156 10.79 -17.99 -4.68
CA GLY A 156 9.85 -19.12 -4.84
C GLY A 156 9.69 -19.52 -6.30
#